data_AF-A0A3D1K7G8-F1
#
_entry.id   AF-A0A3D1K7G8-F1
#
_cell.length_a   1.000
_cell.length_b   1.000
_cell.length_c   1.000
_cell.angle_alpha   90.00
_cell.angle_beta   90.00
_cell.angle_gamma   90.00
#
_symmetry.space_group_name_H-M   'P 1'
#
loop_
_entity.id
_entity.type
_entity.pdbx_description
1 polymer ?
#
loop_
_entity_poly.entity_id
_entity_poly.type
_entity_poly.pdbx_seq_one_letter_code
_entity_poly.pdbx_strand_id
1 'polypeptide(L)'
;MRILSSICLLTMLAFTGFSADDAKDALRVKIEKITIEKIELQDVKLSNAIALIKDLCKKSDPEGKGINISFIAPKDDKGKALDPVIKNEINLTNIPLKDLLRYICDETGMNYKVEAFSVVIYPKNMATDKMETRSYPVAPGTVDSIEKEKK
;
A
#
# COMPACT_ATOMS: atom_id res chain seq x y z
N MET A 1 50.32 1.12 39.14
CA MET A 1 50.17 2.46 38.54
C MET A 1 49.87 2.27 37.06
N ARG A 2 48.63 2.58 36.63
CA ARG A 2 48.16 2.76 35.23
C ARG A 2 48.10 1.49 34.35
N ILE A 3 47.09 1.18 33.54
CA ILE A 3 45.82 1.83 33.17
C ILE A 3 44.95 0.78 32.44
N LEU A 4 43.64 0.99 32.60
CA LEU A 4 42.48 0.43 31.89
C LEU A 4 42.69 0.14 30.39
N SER A 5 42.13 -0.98 29.94
CA SER A 5 41.50 -1.13 28.61
C SER A 5 40.56 -2.33 28.66
N SER A 6 39.36 -2.17 29.21
CA SER A 6 38.17 -1.82 28.41
C SER A 6 37.89 -2.87 27.33
N ILE A 7 37.34 -4.02 27.75
CA ILE A 7 36.74 -5.00 26.85
C ILE A 7 35.28 -5.15 27.27
N CYS A 8 34.41 -4.78 26.33
CA CYS A 8 33.03 -5.22 26.22
C CYS A 8 32.07 -4.78 27.32
N LEU A 9 31.92 -3.46 27.47
CA LEU A 9 30.58 -2.92 27.67
C LEU A 9 30.09 -2.44 26.31
N LEU A 10 28.86 -2.81 25.95
CA LEU A 10 28.04 -2.15 24.94
C LEU A 10 28.28 -2.56 23.47
N THR A 11 27.91 -3.79 23.11
CA THR A 11 27.13 -3.93 21.86
C THR A 11 25.66 -3.79 22.24
N MET A 12 25.29 -2.52 22.39
CA MET A 12 23.91 -2.07 22.38
C MET A 12 23.19 -2.79 21.25
N LEU A 13 22.03 -3.37 21.56
CA LEU A 13 20.95 -3.57 20.61
C LEU A 13 20.71 -2.24 19.90
N ALA A 14 21.44 -1.99 18.80
CA ALA A 14 20.97 -1.10 17.76
C ALA A 14 19.84 -1.87 17.08
N PHE A 15 18.66 -1.81 17.68
CA PHE A 15 17.42 -1.95 16.95
C PHE A 15 17.40 -0.76 15.99
N THR A 16 18.09 -0.93 14.86
CA THR A 16 18.12 0.04 13.77
C THR A 16 16.68 0.29 13.41
N GLY A 17 16.27 1.56 13.49
CA GLY A 17 14.89 1.96 13.22
C GLY A 17 14.43 1.33 11.92
N PHE A 18 13.40 0.49 12.00
CA PHE A 18 12.73 -0.05 10.84
C PHE A 18 12.02 1.12 10.16
N SER A 19 12.67 1.68 9.12
CA SER A 19 12.12 2.82 8.39
C SER A 19 10.94 2.35 7.55
N ALA A 20 10.02 3.28 7.24
CA ALA A 20 8.87 2.99 6.39
C ALA A 20 9.29 2.53 4.98
N ASP A 21 10.45 2.98 4.50
CA ASP A 21 11.00 2.57 3.21
C ASP A 21 11.47 1.11 3.21
N ASP A 22 12.10 0.63 4.29
CA ASP A 22 12.49 -0.77 4.44
C ASP A 22 11.27 -1.70 4.44
N ALA A 23 10.21 -1.28 5.13
CA ALA A 23 8.94 -2.01 5.17
C ALA A 23 8.32 -2.14 3.77
N LYS A 24 8.35 -1.05 3.01
CA LYS A 24 7.83 -0.97 1.65
C LYS A 24 8.60 -1.90 0.71
N ASP A 25 9.93 -1.93 0.82
CA ASP A 25 10.77 -2.80 0.00
C ASP A 25 10.61 -4.28 0.37
N ALA A 26 10.51 -4.59 1.66
CA ALA A 26 10.17 -5.95 2.11
C ALA A 26 8.81 -6.41 1.54
N LEU A 27 7.81 -5.53 1.52
CA LEU A 27 6.50 -5.85 0.96
C LEU A 27 6.55 -6.06 -0.55
N ARG A 28 7.32 -5.26 -1.29
CA ARG A 28 7.51 -5.44 -2.74
C ARG A 28 8.09 -6.82 -3.04
N VAL A 29 9.15 -7.19 -2.33
CA VAL A 29 9.78 -8.51 -2.49
C VAL A 29 8.78 -9.63 -2.17
N LYS A 30 7.91 -9.44 -1.18
CA LYS A 30 6.84 -10.40 -0.84
C LYS A 30 5.82 -10.57 -1.97
N ILE A 31 5.36 -9.47 -2.58
CA ILE A 31 4.41 -9.49 -3.72
C ILE A 31 5.02 -10.19 -4.95
N GLU A 32 6.32 -10.08 -5.15
CA GLU A 32 7.01 -10.74 -6.27
C GLU A 32 7.21 -12.24 -6.05
N LYS A 33 7.42 -12.66 -4.80
CA LYS A 33 7.67 -14.07 -4.45
C LYS A 33 6.39 -14.90 -4.35
N ILE A 34 5.27 -14.30 -3.94
CA ILE A 34 4.01 -15.03 -3.80
C ILE A 34 3.47 -15.40 -5.18
N THR A 35 3.36 -16.71 -5.42
CA THR A 35 2.76 -17.28 -6.62
C THR A 35 1.36 -17.78 -6.33
N ILE A 36 0.47 -17.55 -7.29
CA ILE A 36 -0.92 -18.00 -7.26
C ILE A 36 -1.04 -19.16 -8.26
N GLU A 37 -1.41 -20.34 -7.78
CA GLU A 37 -1.47 -21.55 -8.59
C GLU A 37 -2.46 -21.44 -9.74
N LYS A 38 -3.67 -20.94 -9.45
CA LYS A 38 -4.74 -20.78 -10.43
C LYS A 38 -5.70 -19.69 -9.99
N ILE A 39 -6.11 -18.85 -10.95
CA ILE A 39 -7.19 -17.88 -10.77
C ILE A 39 -8.01 -17.76 -12.04
N GLU A 40 -9.33 -17.72 -11.87
CA GLU A 40 -10.32 -17.56 -12.93
C GLU A 40 -11.24 -16.41 -12.53
N LEU A 41 -11.31 -15.37 -13.35
CA LEU A 41 -12.18 -14.21 -13.15
C LEU A 41 -12.94 -13.94 -14.45
N GLN A 42 -14.26 -13.86 -14.36
CA GLN A 42 -15.13 -13.51 -15.48
C GLN A 42 -16.36 -12.76 -14.98
N ASP A 43 -16.62 -11.57 -15.52
CA ASP A 43 -17.75 -10.71 -15.15
C ASP A 43 -17.85 -10.44 -13.64
N VAL A 44 -16.69 -10.36 -12.98
CA VAL A 44 -16.58 -10.15 -11.52
C VAL A 44 -16.29 -8.69 -11.22
N LYS A 45 -16.95 -8.16 -10.18
CA LYS A 45 -16.63 -6.84 -9.62
C LYS A 45 -15.23 -6.83 -9.00
N LEU A 46 -14.54 -5.70 -9.10
CA LEU A 46 -13.20 -5.55 -8.55
C LEU A 46 -13.16 -5.82 -7.04
N SER A 47 -14.17 -5.39 -6.29
CA SER A 47 -14.30 -5.70 -4.86
C SER A 47 -14.27 -7.19 -4.55
N ASN A 48 -15.02 -7.99 -5.31
CA ASN A 48 -15.08 -9.44 -5.19
C ASN A 48 -13.77 -10.09 -5.63
N ALA A 49 -13.19 -9.64 -6.75
CA ALA A 49 -11.89 -10.12 -7.22
C ALA A 49 -10.79 -9.90 -6.17
N ILE A 50 -10.75 -8.73 -5.54
CA ILE A 50 -9.80 -8.43 -4.45
C ILE A 50 -10.02 -9.36 -3.24
N ALA A 51 -11.26 -9.64 -2.87
CA ALA A 51 -11.56 -10.55 -1.77
C ALA A 51 -11.03 -11.98 -2.07
N LEU A 52 -11.26 -12.48 -3.28
CA LEU A 52 -10.74 -13.77 -3.73
C LEU A 52 -9.20 -13.79 -3.71
N ILE A 53 -8.55 -12.73 -4.22
CA ILE A 53 -7.09 -12.61 -4.22
C ILE A 53 -6.54 -12.59 -2.80
N LYS A 54 -7.18 -11.88 -1.87
CA LYS A 54 -6.77 -11.88 -0.45
C LYS A 54 -6.80 -13.27 0.14
N ASP A 55 -7.83 -14.06 -0.18
CA ASP A 55 -7.96 -15.42 0.34
C ASP A 55 -6.92 -16.36 -0.29
N LEU A 56 -6.61 -16.20 -1.58
CA LEU A 56 -5.53 -16.93 -2.24
C LEU A 56 -4.16 -16.54 -1.66
N CYS A 57 -3.89 -15.25 -1.46
CA CYS A 57 -2.65 -14.77 -0.85
C CYS A 57 -2.46 -15.33 0.56
N LYS A 58 -3.52 -15.43 1.37
CA LYS A 58 -3.43 -16.04 2.70
C LYS A 58 -3.06 -17.53 2.65
N LYS A 59 -3.56 -18.26 1.64
CA LYS A 59 -3.26 -19.69 1.45
C LYS A 59 -1.84 -19.91 0.93
N SER A 60 -1.37 -19.05 0.04
CA SER A 60 -0.04 -19.14 -0.55
C SER A 60 1.07 -18.50 0.29
N ASP A 61 0.76 -17.71 1.33
CA ASP A 61 1.75 -17.02 2.16
C ASP A 61 2.29 -17.94 3.27
N PRO A 62 3.61 -18.26 3.28
CA PRO A 62 4.22 -19.08 4.33
C PRO A 62 4.11 -18.48 5.73
N GLU A 63 3.99 -17.15 5.83
CA GLU A 63 3.89 -16.44 7.11
C GLU A 63 2.43 -16.33 7.61
N GLY A 64 1.44 -16.68 6.78
CA GLY A 64 0.02 -16.59 7.12
C GLY A 64 -0.50 -15.17 7.39
N LYS A 65 0.33 -14.13 7.27
CA LYS A 65 -0.05 -12.73 7.49
C LYS A 65 -0.91 -12.20 6.33
N GLY A 66 -0.76 -12.78 5.14
CA GLY A 66 -1.40 -12.29 3.93
C GLY A 66 -0.90 -10.89 3.55
N ILE A 67 -1.50 -10.34 2.51
CA ILE A 67 -1.23 -8.97 2.06
C ILE A 67 -2.50 -8.16 2.23
N ASN A 68 -2.40 -7.01 2.88
CA ASN A 68 -3.52 -6.09 2.97
C ASN A 68 -3.66 -5.34 1.65
N ILE A 69 -4.80 -5.52 0.98
CA ILE A 69 -5.12 -4.87 -0.29
C ILE A 69 -6.34 -3.96 -0.05
N SER A 70 -6.20 -2.68 -0.32
CA SER A 70 -7.30 -1.72 -0.31
C SER A 70 -7.49 -1.13 -1.71
N PHE A 71 -8.71 -0.71 -2.01
CA PHE A 71 -8.99 0.00 -3.25
C PHE A 71 -9.81 1.25 -2.98
N ILE A 72 -9.54 2.28 -3.77
CA ILE A 72 -10.30 3.51 -3.78
C ILE A 72 -11.24 3.42 -4.98
N ALA A 73 -12.54 3.30 -4.69
CA ALA A 73 -13.55 3.23 -5.75
C ALA A 73 -13.57 4.55 -6.55
N PRO A 74 -13.55 4.50 -7.90
CA PRO A 74 -13.81 5.68 -8.71
C PRO A 74 -15.21 6.23 -8.40
N LYS A 75 -15.36 7.55 -8.47
CA LYS A 75 -16.66 8.22 -8.29
C LYS A 75 -17.20 8.65 -9.65
N ASP A 76 -18.51 8.49 -9.85
CA ASP A 76 -19.21 9.06 -11.00
C ASP A 76 -19.43 10.58 -10.84
N ASP A 77 -19.96 11.24 -11.88
CA ASP A 77 -20.29 12.67 -11.87
C ASP A 77 -21.30 13.05 -10.75
N LYS A 78 -21.99 12.05 -10.18
CA LYS A 78 -22.96 12.20 -9.09
C LYS A 78 -22.34 11.87 -7.72
N GLY A 79 -21.03 11.62 -7.66
CA GLY A 79 -20.30 11.30 -6.43
C GLY A 79 -20.53 9.89 -5.89
N LYS A 80 -21.24 9.03 -6.63
CA LYS A 80 -21.48 7.63 -6.26
C LYS A 80 -20.23 6.79 -6.54
N ALA A 81 -19.86 5.95 -5.57
CA ALA A 81 -18.81 4.97 -5.75
C ALA A 81 -19.22 3.94 -6.82
N LEU A 82 -18.43 3.85 -7.88
CA LEU A 82 -18.54 2.85 -8.93
C LEU A 82 -17.57 1.72 -8.63
N ASP A 83 -18.04 0.49 -8.69
CA ASP A 83 -17.21 -0.70 -8.58
C ASP A 83 -16.90 -1.21 -10.00
N PRO A 84 -15.64 -1.11 -10.48
CA PRO A 84 -15.27 -1.58 -11.80
C PRO A 84 -15.56 -3.07 -11.97
N VAL A 85 -16.08 -3.46 -13.13
CA VAL A 85 -16.32 -4.86 -13.47
C VAL A 85 -15.24 -5.32 -14.43
N ILE A 86 -14.60 -6.44 -14.12
CA ILE A 86 -13.68 -7.13 -15.01
C ILE A 86 -14.52 -7.87 -16.04
N LYS A 87 -14.61 -7.32 -17.25
CA LYS A 87 -15.42 -7.89 -18.34
C LYS A 87 -14.70 -9.02 -19.08
N ASN A 88 -13.38 -8.98 -19.10
CA ASN A 88 -12.59 -9.96 -19.81
C ASN A 88 -12.43 -11.22 -18.95
N GLU A 89 -12.40 -12.38 -19.60
CA GLU A 89 -12.10 -13.64 -18.96
C GLU A 89 -10.59 -13.72 -18.68
N ILE A 90 -10.23 -13.78 -17.40
CA ILE A 90 -8.84 -13.89 -16.95
C ILE A 90 -8.65 -15.29 -16.37
N ASN A 91 -7.96 -16.15 -17.12
CA ASN A 91 -7.55 -17.48 -16.69
C ASN A 91 -6.04 -17.56 -16.63
N LEU A 92 -5.49 -17.50 -15.43
CA LEU A 92 -4.04 -17.46 -15.20
C LEU A 92 -3.62 -18.58 -14.26
N THR A 93 -2.49 -19.20 -14.58
CA THR A 93 -1.91 -20.32 -13.81
C THR A 93 -0.47 -20.02 -13.45
N ASN A 94 -0.07 -20.36 -12.21
CA ASN A 94 1.28 -20.17 -11.68
C ASN A 94 1.84 -18.77 -11.94
N ILE A 95 1.07 -17.75 -11.57
CA ILE A 95 1.41 -16.35 -11.81
C ILE A 95 1.84 -15.67 -10.51
N PRO A 96 2.91 -14.84 -10.50
CA PRO A 96 3.23 -14.04 -9.33
C PRO A 96 2.15 -12.98 -9.08
N LEU A 97 1.91 -12.66 -7.81
CA LEU A 97 0.88 -11.69 -7.42
C LEU A 97 1.09 -10.31 -8.06
N LYS A 98 2.35 -9.89 -8.25
CA LYS A 98 2.69 -8.65 -8.97
C LYS A 98 2.02 -8.57 -10.34
N ASP A 99 2.15 -9.63 -11.14
CA ASP A 99 1.67 -9.63 -12.53
C ASP A 99 0.15 -9.76 -12.56
N LEU A 100 -0.43 -10.54 -11.63
CA LEU A 100 -1.87 -10.62 -11.45
C LEU A 100 -2.50 -9.25 -11.12
N LEU A 101 -1.91 -8.51 -10.17
CA LEU A 101 -2.37 -7.17 -9.81
C LEU A 101 -2.29 -6.21 -11.01
N ARG A 102 -1.21 -6.32 -11.79
CA ARG A 102 -1.05 -5.53 -13.03
C ARG A 102 -2.17 -5.83 -14.03
N TYR A 103 -2.43 -7.11 -14.34
CA TYR A 103 -3.48 -7.47 -15.30
C TYR A 103 -4.85 -6.95 -14.89
N ILE A 104 -5.23 -7.09 -13.61
CA ILE A 104 -6.52 -6.60 -13.11
C ILE A 104 -6.59 -5.07 -13.17
N CYS A 105 -5.50 -4.38 -12.85
CA CYS A 105 -5.44 -2.92 -12.94
C CYS A 105 -5.55 -2.45 -14.39
N ASP A 106 -4.91 -3.13 -15.33
CA ASP A 106 -4.96 -2.81 -16.76
C ASP A 106 -6.38 -3.00 -17.33
N GLU A 107 -7.05 -4.09 -16.97
CA GLU A 107 -8.44 -4.39 -17.36
C GLU A 107 -9.46 -3.40 -16.79
N THR A 108 -9.25 -2.95 -15.55
CA THR A 108 -10.18 -2.03 -14.86
C THR A 108 -9.86 -0.55 -15.05
N GLY A 109 -8.74 -0.21 -15.70
CA GLY A 109 -8.28 1.18 -15.84
C GLY A 109 -7.80 1.80 -14.52
N MET A 110 -7.35 0.97 -13.58
CA MET A 110 -6.83 1.37 -12.28
C MET A 110 -5.29 1.31 -12.28
N ASN A 111 -4.67 1.88 -11.25
CA ASN A 111 -3.26 1.72 -10.92
C ASN A 111 -3.14 1.18 -9.50
N TYR A 112 -1.98 0.64 -9.14
CA TYR A 112 -1.68 0.25 -7.76
C TYR A 112 -0.40 0.91 -7.26
N LYS A 113 -0.34 1.16 -5.95
CA LYS A 113 0.84 1.67 -5.24
C LYS A 113 1.10 0.75 -4.05
N VAL A 114 2.36 0.39 -3.88
CA VAL A 114 2.81 -0.39 -2.72
C VAL A 114 3.24 0.59 -1.64
N GLU A 115 2.56 0.54 -0.50
CA GLU A 115 2.89 1.27 0.73
C GLU A 115 3.60 0.33 1.73
N ALA A 116 4.00 0.83 2.90
CA ALA A 116 4.77 0.07 3.89
C ALA A 116 4.11 -1.27 4.31
N PHE A 117 2.78 -1.31 4.43
CA PHE A 117 2.04 -2.48 4.93
C PHE A 117 0.82 -2.86 4.09
N SER A 118 0.60 -2.20 2.95
CA SER A 118 -0.57 -2.44 2.11
C SER A 118 -0.34 -2.11 0.64
N VAL A 119 -1.09 -2.77 -0.22
CA VAL A 119 -1.24 -2.39 -1.62
C VAL A 119 -2.51 -1.59 -1.76
N VAL A 120 -2.39 -0.36 -2.28
CA VAL A 120 -3.53 0.54 -2.53
C VAL A 120 -3.78 0.59 -4.03
N ILE A 121 -4.98 0.22 -4.46
CA ILE A 121 -5.46 0.33 -5.84
C ILE A 121 -6.25 1.64 -5.97
N TYR A 122 -5.96 2.45 -6.97
CA TYR A 122 -6.55 3.78 -7.18
C TYR A 122 -6.81 4.03 -8.66
N PRO A 123 -7.78 4.87 -9.03
CA PRO A 123 -8.09 5.14 -10.43
C PRO A 123 -6.98 5.97 -11.08
N LYS A 124 -6.71 5.74 -12.37
CA LYS A 124 -5.64 6.43 -13.13
C LYS A 124 -5.77 7.96 -13.15
N ASN A 125 -6.99 8.48 -12.93
CA ASN A 125 -7.27 9.92 -12.88
C ASN A 125 -6.92 10.57 -11.53
N MET A 126 -6.55 9.81 -10.50
CA MET A 126 -6.20 10.32 -9.19
C MET A 126 -4.68 10.40 -9.05
N ALA A 127 -4.16 11.61 -8.84
CA ALA A 127 -2.76 11.82 -8.51
C ALA A 127 -2.53 11.51 -7.02
N THR A 128 -1.75 10.47 -6.73
CA THR A 128 -1.51 10.00 -5.35
C THR A 128 -0.57 10.92 -4.55
N ASP A 129 0.43 11.50 -5.21
CA ASP A 129 1.44 12.36 -4.56
C ASP A 129 1.18 13.85 -4.88
N LYS A 130 -0.09 14.27 -4.81
CA LYS A 130 -0.47 15.66 -5.08
C LYS A 130 -0.23 16.52 -3.84
N MET A 131 0.81 17.35 -3.87
CA MET A 131 0.99 18.43 -2.90
C MET A 131 -0.08 19.50 -3.15
N GLU A 132 -0.96 19.74 -2.17
CA GLU A 132 -1.94 20.81 -2.25
C GLU A 132 -1.52 22.01 -1.39
N THR A 133 -1.25 23.15 -2.03
CA THR A 133 -1.08 24.42 -1.34
C THR A 133 -2.45 25.10 -1.20
N ARG A 134 -2.84 25.43 0.03
CA ARG A 134 -4.07 26.18 0.30
C ARG A 134 -3.73 27.51 0.97
N SER A 135 -4.35 28.57 0.49
CA SER A 135 -4.30 29.89 1.12
C SER A 135 -5.61 30.12 1.86
N TYR A 136 -5.51 30.50 3.13
CA TYR A 136 -6.66 30.83 3.97
C TYR A 136 -6.51 32.27 4.46
N PRO A 137 -7.52 33.13 4.31
CA PRO A 137 -7.49 34.44 4.95
C PRO A 137 -7.55 34.25 6.46
N VAL A 138 -6.66 34.92 7.18
CA VAL A 138 -6.62 34.92 8.65
C VAL A 138 -6.91 36.32 9.16
N ALA A 139 -7.54 36.42 10.33
CA ALA A 139 -7.77 37.72 10.97
C ALA A 139 -6.42 38.33 11.42
N PRO A 140 -6.31 39.67 11.46
CA PRO A 140 -5.14 40.33 12.01
C PRO A 140 -4.86 39.87 13.46
N GLY A 141 -3.61 39.52 13.77
CA GLY A 141 -3.18 39.08 15.12
C GLY A 141 -3.30 37.58 15.41
N THR A 142 -3.84 36.75 14.50
CA THR A 142 -3.98 35.29 14.70
C THR A 142 -2.62 34.56 14.82
N VAL A 143 -1.58 35.05 14.15
CA VAL A 143 -0.25 34.42 14.20
C VAL A 143 0.42 34.66 15.56
N ASP A 144 0.27 35.87 16.12
CA ASP A 144 0.90 36.28 17.38
C ASP A 144 0.32 35.52 18.60
N SER A 145 -0.94 35.08 18.53
CA SER A 145 -1.56 34.26 19.57
C SER A 145 -1.02 32.82 19.62
N ILE A 146 -0.58 32.27 18.49
CA ILE A 146 -0.08 30.88 18.40
C ILE A 146 1.31 30.75 19.06
N GLU A 147 2.13 31.80 19.02
CA GLU A 147 3.45 31.80 19.66
C GLU A 147 3.40 31.83 21.18
N LYS A 148 2.35 32.44 21.76
CA LYS A 148 2.21 32.58 23.21
C LYS A 148 1.72 31.31 23.91
N GLU A 149 1.09 30.38 23.17
CA GLU A 149 0.52 29.14 23.70
C GLU A 149 1.53 27.97 23.72
N LYS A 150 2.70 28.14 23.10
CA LYS A 150 3.79 27.14 23.09
C LYS A 150 4.77 27.25 24.27
N LYS A 151 4.40 27.97 25.33
CA LYS A 151 5.20 28.16 26.54
C LYS A 151 4.47 27.64 27.77
#